data_AF-A2EST9-F1
#
_entry.id   AF-A2EST9-F1
#
_cell.length_a   1.000
_cell.length_b   1.000
_cell.length_c   1.000
_cell.angle_alpha   90.00
_cell.angle_beta   90.00
_cell.angle_gamma   90.00
#
_symmetry.space_group_name_H-M   'P 1'
#
loop_
_entity.id
_entity.type
_entity.pdbx_description
1 polymer ?
#
loop_
_entity_poly.entity_id
_entity_poly.type
_entity_poly.pdbx_seq_one_letter_code
_entity_poly.pdbx_strand_id
1 'polypeptide(L)'
;MKANRITGGTLKLRVAKACQPFSFPLRSDMTPATLISDILSVFDYKIETEVIIRNENTGEQILNLSETEKLDLSLLNGSFLVSFQDADLGTQAFYDSLNSMADHTGRFEFAQRLKDKLSTLYAYHAMIFKYQFLSLAFNDIVNKNSTPVSDNLDAWISEKLFESSIVIMSIINLISNHLADSYFWTDVSIDTGLQPTLTLDNPKLSIITTLIAKLVLYNVPYQKIAVAIIEPFKPSLLAEQLIISFFNVIYSRCTIEDAYIILSDIFTDTWIYESFSSEESFSKFITTDPYPTAFPFLYVRNIINDVIAGNTDLDETISIIEQIVEPDLIHNVQLTQAIVEPFINSIFNRIFANENIKDKSTVTDDAIIQEVLEMANPIFKRFIAPYQHAHFETLEVMQEIFRKRNFFPTGLFKIIFSYLYKQKIISSSMINAWMRNSGRNSPGKESALLEIGTFVLTEIPNSIRGVILDHRDE
;
A
#
# COMPACT_ATOMS: atom_id res chain seq x y z
N MET A 1 -34.70 11.39 1.31
CA MET A 1 -34.72 11.10 -0.14
C MET A 1 -34.61 9.59 -0.31
N LYS A 2 -35.47 8.95 -1.11
CA LYS A 2 -35.31 7.53 -1.46
C LYS A 2 -34.10 7.42 -2.39
N ALA A 3 -33.09 6.66 -2.00
CA ALA A 3 -31.97 6.33 -2.88
C ALA A 3 -32.54 5.60 -4.11
N ASN A 4 -32.26 6.12 -5.31
CA ASN A 4 -32.59 5.45 -6.57
C ASN A 4 -31.77 4.16 -6.63
N ARG A 5 -32.37 3.04 -6.19
CA ARG A 5 -31.73 1.73 -6.21
C ARG A 5 -31.82 1.17 -7.62
N ILE A 6 -30.66 0.83 -8.17
CA ILE A 6 -30.53 0.14 -9.46
C ILE A 6 -31.12 -1.27 -9.30
N THR A 7 -32.13 -1.59 -10.10
CA THR A 7 -32.52 -2.98 -10.36
C THR A 7 -31.55 -3.54 -11.40
N GLY A 8 -30.85 -4.63 -11.11
CA GLY A 8 -29.75 -5.15 -11.93
C GLY A 8 -30.03 -5.19 -13.44
N GLY A 9 -29.00 -4.90 -14.24
CA GLY A 9 -29.07 -4.81 -15.71
C GLY A 9 -27.70 -4.60 -16.34
N THR A 10 -27.66 -4.32 -17.65
CA THR A 10 -26.41 -4.02 -18.37
C THR A 10 -26.59 -2.80 -19.27
N LEU A 11 -25.76 -1.79 -19.05
CA LEU A 11 -25.68 -0.61 -19.91
C LEU A 11 -24.71 -0.91 -21.06
N LYS A 12 -25.18 -0.81 -22.31
CA LYS A 12 -24.34 -0.99 -23.50
C LYS A 12 -24.05 0.36 -24.14
N LEU A 13 -22.78 0.76 -24.18
CA LEU A 13 -22.33 2.03 -24.75
C LEU A 13 -21.51 1.84 -26.02
N ARG A 14 -21.74 2.69 -27.01
CA ARG A 14 -20.99 2.73 -28.27
C ARG A 14 -20.53 4.15 -28.56
N VAL A 15 -19.28 4.31 -29.01
CA VAL A 15 -18.77 5.62 -29.47
C VAL A 15 -19.38 6.00 -30.83
N ALA A 16 -19.65 5.00 -31.67
CA ALA A 16 -20.36 5.16 -32.94
C ALA A 16 -21.20 3.90 -33.26
N LYS A 17 -22.23 4.04 -34.10
CA LYS A 17 -23.12 2.93 -34.51
C LYS A 17 -22.36 1.71 -35.06
N ALA A 18 -21.23 1.94 -35.73
CA ALA A 18 -20.41 0.89 -36.33
C ALA A 18 -19.51 0.15 -35.31
N CYS A 19 -19.34 0.69 -34.10
CA CYS A 19 -18.48 0.10 -33.08
C CYS A 19 -19.21 -1.01 -32.30
N GLN A 20 -18.43 -1.97 -31.80
CA GLN A 20 -18.94 -2.94 -30.84
C GLN A 20 -19.29 -2.24 -29.50
N PRO A 21 -20.38 -2.66 -28.84
CA PRO A 21 -20.79 -2.06 -27.58
C PRO A 21 -19.92 -2.52 -26.41
N PHE A 22 -19.48 -1.57 -25.58
CA PHE A 22 -18.92 -1.84 -24.27
C PHE A 22 -20.05 -2.08 -23.28
N SER A 23 -19.97 -3.17 -22.53
CA SER A 23 -21.02 -3.58 -21.59
C SER A 23 -20.60 -3.26 -20.16
N PHE A 24 -21.37 -2.39 -19.50
CA PHE A 24 -21.17 -2.00 -18.11
C PHE A 24 -22.24 -2.66 -17.23
N PRO A 25 -21.87 -3.55 -16.31
CA PRO A 25 -22.83 -4.19 -15.41
C PRO A 25 -23.37 -3.18 -14.40
N LEU A 26 -24.68 -2.95 -14.40
CA LEU A 26 -25.34 -2.06 -13.45
C LEU A 26 -25.61 -2.85 -12.16
N ARG A 27 -24.78 -2.63 -11.14
CA ARG A 27 -24.91 -3.27 -9.82
C ARG A 27 -25.89 -2.51 -8.93
N SER A 28 -26.60 -3.22 -8.04
CA SER A 28 -27.63 -2.62 -7.19
C SER A 28 -27.13 -1.59 -6.17
N ASP A 29 -25.83 -1.62 -5.87
CA ASP A 29 -25.10 -0.74 -4.97
C ASP A 29 -24.29 0.36 -5.69
N MET A 30 -24.30 0.37 -7.03
CA MET A 30 -23.49 1.30 -7.82
C MET A 30 -24.07 2.73 -7.72
N THR A 31 -23.20 3.70 -7.44
CA THR A 31 -23.56 5.13 -7.50
C THR A 31 -23.33 5.67 -8.92
N PRO A 32 -24.01 6.75 -9.32
CA PRO A 32 -23.72 7.39 -10.60
C PRO A 32 -22.25 7.80 -10.76
N ALA A 33 -21.60 8.28 -9.69
CA ALA A 33 -20.19 8.62 -9.72
C ALA A 33 -19.30 7.40 -10.01
N THR A 34 -19.62 6.24 -9.43
CA THR A 34 -18.93 4.97 -9.72
C THR A 34 -19.11 4.55 -11.18
N LEU A 35 -20.34 4.64 -11.70
CA LEU A 35 -20.63 4.33 -13.10
C LEU A 35 -19.86 5.24 -14.07
N ILE A 36 -19.84 6.55 -13.80
CA ILE A 36 -19.12 7.51 -14.62
C ILE A 36 -17.61 7.23 -14.56
N SER A 37 -17.07 6.96 -13.38
CA SER A 37 -15.65 6.59 -13.22
C SER A 37 -15.30 5.34 -14.02
N ASP A 38 -16.13 4.29 -13.98
CA ASP A 38 -15.93 3.05 -14.73
C ASP A 38 -15.95 3.34 -16.26
N ILE A 39 -16.88 4.18 -16.73
CA ILE A 39 -16.97 4.56 -18.14
C ILE A 39 -15.73 5.35 -18.57
N LEU A 40 -15.36 6.40 -17.84
CA LEU A 40 -14.21 7.23 -18.17
C LEU A 40 -12.90 6.43 -18.19
N SER A 41 -12.72 5.50 -17.26
CA SER A 41 -11.55 4.61 -17.23
C SER A 41 -11.48 3.68 -18.45
N VAL A 42 -12.60 3.10 -18.89
CA VAL A 42 -12.62 2.22 -20.07
C VAL A 42 -12.28 2.97 -21.36
N PHE A 43 -12.65 4.25 -21.43
CA PHE A 43 -12.42 5.09 -22.61
C PHE A 43 -11.19 6.01 -22.49
N ASP A 44 -10.40 5.88 -21.43
CA ASP A 44 -9.20 6.69 -21.15
C ASP A 44 -9.45 8.21 -21.14
N TYR A 45 -10.56 8.64 -20.53
CA TYR A 45 -10.92 10.05 -20.33
C TYR A 45 -10.67 10.50 -18.89
N LYS A 46 -10.42 11.81 -18.72
CA LYS A 46 -10.20 12.43 -17.40
C LYS A 46 -11.49 12.52 -16.60
N ILE A 47 -11.38 12.56 -15.27
CA ILE A 47 -12.54 12.66 -14.38
C ILE A 47 -13.36 13.96 -14.53
N GLU A 48 -12.74 14.99 -15.12
CA GLU A 48 -13.38 16.28 -15.44
C GLU A 48 -14.26 16.22 -16.69
N THR A 49 -14.38 15.05 -17.32
CA THR A 49 -15.18 14.84 -18.52
C THR A 49 -16.61 14.44 -18.16
N GLU A 50 -17.58 15.14 -18.74
CA GLU A 50 -18.98 14.77 -18.72
C GLU A 50 -19.26 13.62 -19.67
N VAL A 51 -20.08 12.68 -19.21
CA VAL A 51 -20.52 11.54 -20.01
C VAL A 51 -21.95 11.77 -20.46
N ILE A 52 -22.11 11.99 -21.76
CA ILE A 52 -23.41 12.26 -22.39
C ILE A 52 -23.86 11.00 -23.12
N ILE A 53 -25.00 10.46 -22.70
CA ILE A 53 -25.67 9.33 -23.35
C ILE A 53 -26.68 9.86 -24.36
N ARG A 54 -26.62 9.32 -25.57
CA ARG A 54 -27.46 9.67 -26.72
C ARG A 54 -28.24 8.46 -27.20
N ASN A 55 -29.41 8.73 -27.77
CA ASN A 55 -30.23 7.69 -28.38
C ASN A 55 -29.49 7.09 -29.57
N GLU A 56 -29.38 5.76 -29.61
CA GLU A 56 -28.70 5.10 -30.71
C GLU A 56 -29.37 5.38 -32.05
N ASN A 57 -30.70 5.47 -32.11
CA ASN A 57 -31.42 5.67 -33.36
C ASN A 57 -31.41 7.14 -33.81
N THR A 58 -31.76 8.06 -32.91
CA THR A 58 -31.98 9.48 -33.25
C THR A 58 -30.74 10.36 -33.07
N GLY A 59 -29.74 9.92 -32.29
CA GLY A 59 -28.56 10.73 -31.94
C GLY A 59 -28.83 11.89 -30.97
N GLU A 60 -30.10 12.06 -30.57
CA GLU A 60 -30.51 13.06 -29.59
C GLU A 60 -29.92 12.72 -28.22
N GLN A 61 -29.52 13.74 -27.49
CA GLN A 61 -29.08 13.60 -26.11
C GLN A 61 -30.25 13.11 -25.26
N ILE A 62 -30.06 11.92 -24.67
CA ILE A 62 -31.00 11.38 -23.71
C ILE A 62 -30.63 11.89 -22.32
N LEU A 63 -29.33 11.95 -22.03
CA LEU A 63 -28.88 12.11 -20.65
C LEU A 63 -27.47 12.66 -20.54
N ASN A 64 -27.25 13.56 -19.58
CA ASN A 64 -25.93 13.84 -19.03
C ASN A 64 -25.80 13.08 -17.70
N LEU A 65 -24.87 12.12 -17.61
CA LEU A 65 -24.70 11.31 -16.39
C LEU A 65 -24.27 12.17 -15.19
N SER A 66 -23.73 13.37 -15.42
CA SER A 66 -23.37 14.33 -14.39
C SER A 66 -24.58 14.89 -13.61
N GLU A 67 -25.80 14.77 -14.15
CA GLU A 67 -27.05 15.31 -13.57
C GLU A 67 -27.93 14.24 -12.88
N THR A 68 -27.34 13.09 -12.56
CA THR A 68 -28.02 11.83 -12.20
C THR A 68 -28.84 11.81 -10.91
N GLU A 69 -28.74 12.82 -10.04
CA GLU A 69 -29.59 12.93 -8.84
C GLU A 69 -31.08 13.01 -9.16
N LYS A 70 -31.43 13.35 -10.41
CA LYS A 70 -32.81 13.46 -10.89
C LYS A 70 -33.32 12.22 -11.65
N LEU A 71 -32.52 11.17 -11.81
CA LEU A 71 -32.82 10.10 -12.78
C LEU A 71 -33.09 8.74 -12.19
N ASP A 72 -34.12 8.11 -12.76
CA ASP A 72 -34.39 6.70 -12.62
C ASP A 72 -33.42 5.92 -13.52
N LEU A 73 -32.37 5.35 -12.92
CA LEU A 73 -31.34 4.56 -13.61
C LEU A 73 -31.91 3.29 -14.26
N SER A 74 -33.17 2.89 -13.98
CA SER A 74 -33.84 1.80 -14.71
C SER A 74 -34.02 2.11 -16.21
N LEU A 75 -33.98 3.39 -16.60
CA LEU A 75 -33.99 3.86 -17.99
C LEU A 75 -32.70 3.55 -18.76
N LEU A 76 -31.62 3.14 -18.08
CA LEU A 76 -30.31 2.84 -18.66
C LEU A 76 -30.16 1.37 -19.11
N ASN A 77 -31.24 0.59 -19.10
CA ASN A 77 -31.22 -0.78 -19.60
C ASN A 77 -31.39 -0.78 -21.13
N GLY A 78 -30.29 -0.79 -21.87
CA GLY A 78 -30.31 -0.70 -23.33
C GLY A 78 -28.96 -0.44 -23.98
N SER A 79 -29.00 -0.18 -25.29
CA SER A 79 -27.85 0.19 -26.12
C SER A 79 -27.95 1.66 -26.49
N PHE A 80 -26.86 2.39 -26.27
CA PHE A 80 -26.81 3.84 -26.42
C PHE A 80 -25.51 4.28 -27.09
N LEU A 81 -25.55 5.49 -27.66
CA LEU A 81 -24.33 6.19 -28.06
C LEU A 81 -23.80 6.97 -26.86
N VAL A 82 -22.47 7.04 -26.73
CA VAL A 82 -21.80 7.86 -25.71
C VAL A 82 -20.98 8.94 -26.38
N SER A 83 -21.02 10.14 -25.82
CA SER A 83 -20.14 11.25 -26.18
C SER A 83 -19.57 11.89 -24.93
N PHE A 84 -18.39 12.48 -25.06
CA PHE A 84 -17.60 13.04 -23.98
C PHE A 84 -17.42 14.55 -24.21
N GLN A 85 -17.55 15.33 -23.14
CA GLN A 85 -17.35 16.78 -23.18
C GLN A 85 -16.65 17.23 -21.91
N ASP A 86 -15.71 18.17 -21.99
CA ASP A 86 -15.09 18.72 -20.78
C ASP A 86 -16.11 19.52 -19.96
N ALA A 87 -16.15 19.28 -18.65
CA ALA A 87 -17.03 20.00 -17.74
C ALA A 87 -16.52 21.43 -17.52
N ASP A 88 -17.16 22.42 -18.15
CA ASP A 88 -16.94 23.83 -17.85
C ASP A 88 -17.84 24.28 -16.69
N LEU A 89 -17.31 24.18 -15.46
CA LEU A 89 -18.00 24.58 -14.24
C LEU A 89 -17.68 26.02 -13.80
N GLY A 90 -16.92 26.75 -14.63
CA GLY A 90 -16.37 28.07 -14.31
C GLY A 90 -15.37 28.03 -13.14
N THR A 91 -14.71 26.90 -12.90
CA THR A 91 -13.81 26.71 -11.76
C THR A 91 -12.63 27.67 -11.78
N GLN A 92 -11.98 27.85 -12.94
CA GLN A 92 -10.89 28.81 -13.11
C GLN A 92 -11.35 30.25 -12.85
N ALA A 93 -12.47 30.66 -13.46
CA ALA A 93 -13.02 32.01 -13.26
C ALA A 93 -13.39 32.27 -11.79
N PHE A 94 -13.94 31.26 -11.10
CA PHE A 94 -14.22 31.36 -9.67
C PHE A 94 -12.92 31.47 -8.86
N TYR A 95 -11.93 30.63 -9.15
CA TYR A 95 -10.61 30.65 -8.50
C TYR A 95 -9.93 32.02 -8.64
N ASP A 96 -9.89 32.57 -9.86
CA ASP A 96 -9.32 33.90 -10.15
C ASP A 96 -10.10 35.01 -9.44
N SER A 97 -11.43 34.88 -9.35
CA SER A 97 -12.26 35.83 -8.61
C SER A 97 -11.89 35.87 -7.13
N LEU A 98 -11.60 34.72 -6.51
CA LEU A 98 -11.15 34.68 -5.11
C LEU A 98 -9.76 35.29 -4.94
N ASN A 99 -8.83 35.01 -5.86
CA ASN A 99 -7.50 35.60 -5.82
C ASN A 99 -7.51 37.13 -5.95
N SER A 100 -8.44 37.68 -6.74
CA SER A 100 -8.58 39.13 -6.89
C SER A 100 -9.20 39.84 -5.68
N MET A 101 -9.75 39.10 -4.70
CA MET A 101 -10.34 39.66 -3.48
C MET A 101 -9.34 39.85 -2.34
N ALA A 102 -8.06 39.55 -2.57
CA ALA A 102 -6.97 39.49 -1.58
C ALA A 102 -6.85 40.71 -0.66
N ASP A 103 -7.18 41.91 -1.15
CA ASP A 103 -6.90 43.14 -0.41
C ASP A 103 -7.87 43.38 0.75
N HIS A 104 -9.07 42.76 0.79
CA HIS A 104 -10.17 43.23 1.66
C HIS A 104 -10.99 42.17 2.42
N THR A 105 -10.72 40.87 2.32
CA THR A 105 -11.61 39.83 2.89
C THR A 105 -10.90 38.77 3.74
N GLY A 106 -11.51 38.40 4.87
CA GLY A 106 -10.96 37.43 5.82
C GLY A 106 -11.20 35.96 5.43
N ARG A 107 -10.44 35.03 6.01
CA ARG A 107 -10.50 33.57 5.77
C ARG A 107 -11.93 32.98 5.75
N PHE A 108 -12.80 33.45 6.64
CA PHE A 108 -14.19 32.99 6.75
C PHE A 108 -15.06 33.33 5.53
N GLU A 109 -14.79 34.43 4.84
CA GLU A 109 -15.58 34.86 3.68
C GLU A 109 -15.30 33.98 2.45
N PHE A 110 -14.05 33.53 2.29
CA PHE A 110 -13.65 32.58 1.25
C PHE A 110 -14.34 31.23 1.42
N ALA A 111 -14.30 30.66 2.63
CA ALA A 111 -14.94 29.39 2.93
C ALA A 111 -16.47 29.44 2.71
N GLN A 112 -17.12 30.56 3.08
CA GLN A 112 -18.54 30.74 2.85
C GLN A 112 -18.88 30.83 1.35
N ARG A 113 -18.13 31.60 0.56
CA ARG A 113 -18.34 31.69 -0.90
C ARG A 113 -18.14 30.36 -1.60
N LEU A 114 -17.18 29.56 -1.15
CA LEU A 114 -17.00 28.19 -1.65
C LEU A 114 -18.20 27.31 -1.31
N LYS A 115 -18.71 27.36 -0.06
CA LYS A 115 -19.94 26.64 0.32
C LYS A 115 -21.14 27.07 -0.52
N ASP A 116 -21.31 28.37 -0.74
CA ASP A 116 -22.39 28.92 -1.56
C ASP A 116 -22.30 28.40 -2.99
N LYS A 117 -21.11 28.45 -3.63
CA LYS A 117 -20.89 27.89 -4.97
C LYS A 117 -21.20 26.40 -5.01
N LEU A 118 -20.70 25.62 -4.06
CA LEU A 118 -20.94 24.17 -3.99
C LEU A 118 -22.43 23.84 -3.83
N SER A 119 -23.19 24.66 -3.09
CA SER A 119 -24.64 24.48 -2.90
C SER A 119 -25.46 24.66 -4.20
N THR A 120 -24.89 25.29 -5.22
CA THR A 120 -25.54 25.47 -6.54
C THR A 120 -25.27 24.32 -7.51
N LEU A 121 -24.36 23.40 -7.17
CA LEU A 121 -23.94 22.30 -8.03
C LEU A 121 -24.59 20.99 -7.60
N TYR A 122 -24.90 20.11 -8.55
CA TYR A 122 -25.24 18.71 -8.26
C TYR A 122 -24.03 17.95 -7.69
N ALA A 123 -24.22 16.85 -6.94
CA ALA A 123 -23.09 16.20 -6.26
C ALA A 123 -21.91 15.82 -7.18
N TYR A 124 -22.17 15.33 -8.40
CA TYR A 124 -21.09 14.97 -9.33
C TYR A 124 -20.34 16.22 -9.84
N HIS A 125 -21.06 17.27 -10.23
CA HIS A 125 -20.44 18.56 -10.58
C HIS A 125 -19.71 19.20 -9.40
N ALA A 126 -20.25 19.10 -8.19
CA ALA A 126 -19.59 19.56 -6.98
C ALA A 126 -18.28 18.79 -6.73
N MET A 127 -18.26 17.48 -6.99
CA MET A 127 -17.05 16.66 -6.92
C MET A 127 -16.01 17.09 -7.96
N ILE A 128 -16.39 17.25 -9.24
CA ILE A 128 -15.48 17.73 -10.29
C ILE A 128 -14.96 19.13 -9.94
N PHE A 129 -15.84 20.04 -9.52
CA PHE A 129 -15.48 21.40 -9.14
C PHE A 129 -14.45 21.41 -8.01
N LYS A 130 -14.68 20.64 -6.94
CA LYS A 130 -13.73 20.50 -5.83
C LYS A 130 -12.37 19.96 -6.30
N TYR A 131 -12.38 18.95 -7.17
CA TYR A 131 -11.17 18.35 -7.72
C TYR A 131 -10.37 19.35 -8.58
N GLN A 132 -11.03 20.05 -9.50
CA GLN A 132 -10.42 21.10 -10.34
C GLN A 132 -9.88 22.23 -9.47
N PHE A 133 -10.67 22.69 -8.51
CA PHE A 133 -10.32 23.79 -7.61
C PHE A 133 -9.08 23.47 -6.75
N LEU A 134 -9.02 22.26 -6.16
CA LEU A 134 -7.83 21.80 -5.45
C LEU A 134 -6.63 21.62 -6.38
N SER A 135 -6.83 21.14 -7.60
CA SER A 135 -5.75 21.00 -8.58
C SER A 135 -5.12 22.34 -8.93
N LEU A 136 -5.94 23.41 -9.06
CA LEU A 136 -5.43 24.78 -9.25
C LEU A 136 -4.64 25.26 -8.04
N ALA A 137 -5.20 25.11 -6.83
CA ALA A 137 -4.52 25.51 -5.59
C ALA A 137 -3.19 24.79 -5.40
N PHE A 138 -3.14 23.47 -5.62
CA PHE A 138 -1.92 22.70 -5.51
C PHE A 138 -0.90 23.04 -6.60
N ASN A 139 -1.34 23.32 -7.83
CA ASN A 139 -0.45 23.79 -8.88
C ASN A 139 0.20 25.13 -8.52
N ASP A 140 -0.54 26.07 -7.93
CA ASP A 140 0.03 27.31 -7.43
C ASP A 140 1.09 27.06 -6.35
N ILE A 141 0.84 26.16 -5.40
CA ILE A 141 1.83 25.76 -4.37
C ILE A 141 3.10 25.19 -5.01
N VAL A 142 2.98 24.23 -5.93
CA VAL A 142 4.13 23.58 -6.58
C VAL A 142 4.94 24.57 -7.42
N ASN A 143 4.27 25.50 -8.09
CA ASN A 143 4.91 26.54 -8.89
C ASN A 143 5.39 27.73 -8.05
N LYS A 144 5.21 27.70 -6.72
CA LYS A 144 5.55 28.80 -5.79
C LYS A 144 4.80 30.11 -6.09
N ASN A 145 3.61 30.01 -6.67
CA ASN A 145 2.68 31.12 -6.81
C ASN A 145 1.95 31.31 -5.47
N SER A 146 2.34 32.33 -4.70
CA SER A 146 1.58 32.72 -3.50
C SER A 146 0.29 33.38 -3.95
N THR A 147 -0.83 32.74 -3.61
CA THR A 147 -2.18 33.26 -3.81
C THR A 147 -2.94 33.16 -2.51
N PRO A 148 -3.91 34.06 -2.23
CA PRO A 148 -4.72 33.98 -1.02
C PRO A 148 -5.40 32.61 -0.86
N VAL A 149 -5.71 31.98 -1.99
CA VAL A 149 -6.27 30.64 -2.05
C VAL A 149 -5.23 29.59 -1.62
N SER A 150 -4.07 29.54 -2.28
CA SER A 150 -3.04 28.53 -1.99
C SER A 150 -2.46 28.66 -0.58
N ASP A 151 -2.32 29.89 -0.08
CA ASP A 151 -1.75 30.19 1.24
C ASP A 151 -2.69 29.82 2.41
N ASN A 152 -3.99 29.68 2.17
CA ASN A 152 -4.99 29.35 3.19
C ASN A 152 -5.53 27.92 3.08
N LEU A 153 -4.93 27.08 2.24
CA LEU A 153 -5.40 25.72 1.97
C LEU A 153 -5.48 24.84 3.22
N ASP A 154 -4.53 24.98 4.14
CA ASP A 154 -4.50 24.28 5.43
C ASP A 154 -5.79 24.53 6.24
N ALA A 155 -6.29 25.78 6.23
CA ALA A 155 -7.52 26.15 6.94
C ALA A 155 -8.76 25.56 6.26
N TRP A 156 -8.79 25.52 4.93
CA TRP A 156 -9.94 25.02 4.18
C TRP A 156 -10.13 23.51 4.32
N ILE A 157 -9.01 22.79 4.35
CA ILE A 157 -9.00 21.34 4.57
C ILE A 157 -9.41 21.04 6.02
N SER A 158 -8.95 21.85 6.98
CA SER A 158 -9.36 21.75 8.39
C SER A 158 -10.87 21.95 8.59
N GLU A 159 -11.51 22.80 7.79
CA GLU A 159 -12.98 23.01 7.78
C GLU A 159 -13.77 21.85 7.13
N LYS A 160 -13.09 20.78 6.67
CA LYS A 160 -13.71 19.62 5.99
C LYS A 160 -14.52 20.00 4.76
N LEU A 161 -14.08 21.03 4.03
CA LEU A 161 -14.70 21.46 2.76
C LEU A 161 -14.47 20.45 1.64
N PHE A 162 -13.43 19.62 1.78
CA PHE A 162 -13.01 18.63 0.80
C PHE A 162 -13.00 17.23 1.44
N GLU A 163 -13.58 16.26 0.75
CA GLU A 163 -13.48 14.85 1.10
C GLU A 163 -12.05 14.34 0.88
N SER A 164 -11.58 13.39 1.71
CA SER A 164 -10.23 12.82 1.61
C SER A 164 -9.94 12.23 0.24
N SER A 165 -10.94 11.58 -0.37
CA SER A 165 -10.81 10.97 -1.70
C SER A 165 -10.48 12.01 -2.77
N ILE A 166 -11.08 13.20 -2.70
CA ILE A 166 -10.80 14.29 -3.64
C ILE A 166 -9.39 14.83 -3.40
N VAL A 167 -8.99 15.03 -2.14
CA VAL A 167 -7.63 15.48 -1.80
C VAL A 167 -6.59 14.49 -2.32
N ILE A 168 -6.76 13.19 -2.06
CA ILE A 168 -5.87 12.12 -2.56
C ILE A 168 -5.77 12.19 -4.08
N MET A 169 -6.89 12.21 -4.78
CA MET A 169 -6.93 12.20 -6.24
C MET A 169 -6.28 13.46 -6.85
N SER A 170 -6.52 14.63 -6.27
CA SER A 170 -5.89 15.88 -6.70
C SER A 170 -4.37 15.86 -6.50
N ILE A 171 -3.86 15.24 -5.43
CA ILE A 171 -2.41 15.10 -5.21
C ILE A 171 -1.80 14.06 -6.14
N ILE A 172 -2.46 12.92 -6.37
CA ILE A 172 -2.02 11.93 -7.35
C ILE A 172 -1.90 12.58 -8.73
N ASN A 173 -2.92 13.34 -9.15
CA ASN A 173 -2.88 14.07 -10.42
C ASN A 173 -1.75 15.12 -10.44
N LEU A 174 -1.50 15.81 -9.33
CA LEU A 174 -0.38 16.75 -9.22
C LEU A 174 0.98 16.04 -9.41
N ILE A 175 1.17 14.88 -8.76
CA ILE A 175 2.36 14.04 -8.92
C ILE A 175 2.48 13.59 -10.37
N SER A 176 1.42 13.06 -10.96
CA SER A 176 1.41 12.65 -12.37
C SER A 176 1.77 13.82 -13.29
N ASN A 177 1.19 15.01 -13.13
CA ASN A 177 1.46 16.12 -14.03
C ASN A 177 2.86 16.72 -13.89
N HIS A 178 3.46 16.69 -12.69
CA HIS A 178 4.74 17.34 -12.43
C HIS A 178 5.93 16.39 -12.41
N LEU A 179 5.70 15.09 -12.19
CA LEU A 179 6.72 14.06 -12.01
C LEU A 179 6.56 12.88 -12.99
N ALA A 180 5.56 12.83 -13.88
CA ALA A 180 5.38 11.73 -14.85
C ALA A 180 6.58 11.49 -15.76
N ASP A 181 7.26 12.55 -16.21
CA ASP A 181 8.46 12.42 -17.06
C ASP A 181 9.60 11.69 -16.33
N SER A 182 9.54 11.61 -15.00
CA SER A 182 10.48 10.89 -14.15
C SER A 182 10.01 9.47 -13.80
N TYR A 183 8.81 9.06 -14.23
CA TYR A 183 8.13 7.81 -13.89
C TYR A 183 8.17 6.75 -15.02
N PHE A 184 8.23 7.19 -16.27
CA PHE A 184 7.89 6.36 -17.43
C PHE A 184 9.06 5.63 -18.13
N TRP A 185 10.08 5.11 -17.43
CA TRP A 185 11.09 4.29 -18.12
C TRP A 185 11.70 3.22 -17.23
N THR A 186 11.12 2.01 -17.22
CA THR A 186 11.80 0.81 -16.73
C THR A 186 12.23 -0.16 -17.84
N ASP A 187 11.75 -0.02 -19.09
CA ASP A 187 12.09 -0.98 -20.16
C ASP A 187 12.78 -0.42 -21.43
N VAL A 188 12.73 0.88 -21.73
CA VAL A 188 13.27 1.42 -23.02
C VAL A 188 14.58 2.21 -22.86
N SER A 189 15.07 2.40 -21.63
CA SER A 189 16.36 3.07 -21.38
C SER A 189 17.58 2.18 -21.62
N ILE A 190 17.40 0.90 -21.95
CA ILE A 190 18.50 -0.03 -22.26
C ILE A 190 19.22 0.39 -23.55
N ASP A 191 18.51 0.99 -24.51
CA ASP A 191 19.07 1.34 -25.82
C ASP A 191 19.62 2.78 -25.91
N THR A 192 19.29 3.66 -24.96
CA THR A 192 19.69 5.09 -25.01
C THR A 192 20.61 5.54 -23.88
N GLY A 193 20.82 4.73 -22.85
CA GLY A 193 21.75 5.02 -21.75
C GLY A 193 21.37 6.23 -20.87
N LEU A 194 20.20 6.83 -21.10
CA LEU A 194 19.68 7.96 -20.32
C LEU A 194 18.61 7.44 -19.35
N GLN A 195 19.03 7.14 -18.13
CA GLN A 195 18.08 6.96 -17.03
C GLN A 195 17.58 8.35 -16.59
N PRO A 196 16.27 8.57 -16.48
CA PRO A 196 15.76 9.79 -15.84
C PRO A 196 16.16 9.78 -14.36
N THR A 197 16.97 10.74 -13.95
CA THR A 197 17.38 10.91 -12.56
C THR A 197 16.35 11.77 -11.81
N LEU A 198 15.32 11.14 -11.24
CA LEU A 198 14.60 11.76 -10.14
C LEU A 198 15.57 11.80 -8.94
N THR A 199 16.09 12.98 -8.61
CA THR A 199 16.93 13.15 -7.43
C THR A 199 16.11 13.68 -6.25
N LEU A 200 16.55 13.36 -5.02
CA LEU A 200 15.99 13.94 -3.78
C LEU A 200 15.96 15.48 -3.81
N ASP A 201 16.88 16.09 -4.56
CA ASP A 201 17.02 17.53 -4.72
C ASP A 201 15.99 18.14 -5.68
N ASN A 202 15.07 17.36 -6.24
CA ASN A 202 14.01 17.90 -7.09
C ASN A 202 13.12 18.86 -6.28
N PRO A 203 13.09 20.16 -6.62
CA PRO A 203 12.36 21.15 -5.84
C PRO A 203 10.85 20.90 -5.84
N LYS A 204 10.29 20.33 -6.91
CA LYS A 204 8.86 19.99 -6.97
C LYS A 204 8.53 18.82 -6.07
N LEU A 205 9.37 17.79 -6.05
CA LEU A 205 9.22 16.66 -5.13
C LEU A 205 9.19 17.15 -3.67
N SER A 206 10.16 17.98 -3.28
CA SER A 206 10.23 18.56 -1.93
C SER A 206 8.98 19.38 -1.55
N ILE A 207 8.44 20.17 -2.49
CA ILE A 207 7.21 20.94 -2.23
C ILE A 207 6.00 20.02 -2.08
N ILE A 208 5.87 19.02 -2.94
CA ILE A 208 4.77 18.04 -2.90
C ILE A 208 4.82 17.23 -1.60
N THR A 209 5.98 16.71 -1.19
CA THR A 209 6.10 15.98 0.08
C THR A 209 5.86 16.87 1.28
N THR A 210 6.28 18.13 1.23
CA THR A 210 5.96 19.12 2.26
C THR A 210 4.46 19.36 2.38
N LEU A 211 3.76 19.43 1.25
CA LEU A 211 2.30 19.54 1.21
C LEU A 211 1.64 18.30 1.84
N ILE A 212 2.04 17.09 1.43
CA ILE A 212 1.51 15.83 2.00
C ILE A 212 1.76 15.78 3.52
N ALA A 213 2.97 16.11 3.97
CA ALA A 213 3.33 16.14 5.39
C ALA A 213 2.50 17.14 6.20
N LYS A 214 2.26 18.34 5.67
CA LYS A 214 1.35 19.31 6.28
C LYS A 214 -0.05 18.71 6.48
N LEU A 215 -0.61 18.09 5.45
CA LEU A 215 -1.95 17.49 5.51
C LEU A 215 -2.07 16.39 6.57
N VAL A 216 -1.00 15.60 6.76
CA VAL A 216 -0.92 14.58 7.79
C VAL A 216 -0.83 15.20 9.19
N LEU A 217 0.04 16.20 9.38
CA LEU A 217 0.31 16.80 10.69
C LEU A 217 -0.86 17.62 11.26
N TYR A 218 -1.76 18.13 10.43
CA TYR A 218 -2.93 18.90 10.89
C TYR A 218 -4.10 18.06 11.44
N ASN A 219 -3.86 16.78 11.78
CA ASN A 219 -4.67 15.96 12.67
C ASN A 219 -6.13 15.71 12.22
N VAL A 220 -6.27 15.27 10.98
CA VAL A 220 -7.53 14.82 10.39
C VAL A 220 -7.51 13.27 10.33
N PRO A 221 -8.64 12.53 10.31
CA PRO A 221 -8.70 11.05 10.12
C PRO A 221 -8.23 10.61 8.71
N TYR A 222 -6.98 10.96 8.41
CA TYR A 222 -6.28 10.91 7.14
C TYR A 222 -4.93 10.22 7.31
N GLN A 223 -4.72 9.48 8.39
CA GLN A 223 -3.49 8.69 8.63
C GLN A 223 -3.15 7.82 7.41
N LYS A 224 -4.17 7.36 6.67
CA LYS A 224 -3.98 6.55 5.44
C LYS A 224 -3.91 7.35 4.13
N ILE A 225 -3.95 8.69 4.16
CA ILE A 225 -3.83 9.53 2.95
C ILE A 225 -2.44 9.37 2.33
N ALA A 226 -1.37 9.42 3.14
CA ALA A 226 -0.02 9.29 2.62
C ALA A 226 0.16 7.93 1.92
N VAL A 227 -0.33 6.85 2.55
CA VAL A 227 -0.42 5.52 1.93
C VAL A 227 -1.19 5.58 0.63
N ALA A 228 -2.43 6.09 0.61
CA ALA A 228 -3.27 6.13 -0.59
C ALA A 228 -2.70 6.98 -1.74
N ILE A 229 -1.90 8.01 -1.43
CA ILE A 229 -1.22 8.84 -2.42
C ILE A 229 -0.01 8.10 -3.01
N ILE A 230 0.76 7.40 -2.18
CA ILE A 230 2.02 6.75 -2.61
C ILE A 230 1.77 5.37 -3.22
N GLU A 231 0.75 4.64 -2.74
CA GLU A 231 0.41 3.27 -3.15
C GLU A 231 0.32 3.05 -4.67
N PRO A 232 -0.36 3.91 -5.45
CA PRO A 232 -0.46 3.73 -6.90
C PRO A 232 0.89 3.77 -7.61
N PHE A 233 1.92 4.30 -6.94
CA PHE A 233 3.25 4.44 -7.47
C PHE A 233 4.20 3.30 -7.05
N LYS A 234 3.74 2.34 -6.24
CA LYS A 234 4.59 1.26 -5.74
C LYS A 234 4.60 0.03 -6.66
N PRO A 235 5.72 -0.71 -6.74
CA PRO A 235 7.08 -0.29 -6.36
C PRO A 235 7.72 0.57 -7.46
N SER A 236 8.33 1.70 -7.12
CA SER A 236 9.07 2.53 -8.08
C SER A 236 10.08 3.45 -7.41
N LEU A 237 11.04 3.95 -8.20
CA LEU A 237 11.96 5.00 -7.75
C LEU A 237 11.21 6.25 -7.25
N LEU A 238 10.09 6.62 -7.86
CA LEU A 238 9.29 7.75 -7.38
C LEU A 238 8.69 7.47 -6.00
N ALA A 239 8.17 6.26 -5.76
CA ALA A 239 7.63 5.89 -4.46
C ALA A 239 8.71 5.93 -3.37
N GLU A 240 9.91 5.40 -3.65
CA GLU A 240 11.07 5.48 -2.75
C GLU A 240 11.38 6.94 -2.39
N GLN A 241 11.51 7.79 -3.40
CA GLN A 241 11.89 9.20 -3.25
C GLN A 241 10.81 10.01 -2.52
N LEU A 242 9.52 9.71 -2.77
CA LEU A 242 8.40 10.28 -2.03
C LEU A 242 8.45 9.89 -0.56
N ILE A 243 8.71 8.62 -0.24
CA ILE A 243 8.82 8.14 1.15
C ILE A 243 9.99 8.80 1.86
N ILE A 244 11.19 8.76 1.27
CA ILE A 244 12.39 9.36 1.87
C ILE A 244 12.17 10.85 2.11
N SER A 245 11.66 11.58 1.12
CA SER A 245 11.41 13.02 1.24
C SER A 245 10.29 13.32 2.25
N PHE A 246 9.22 12.52 2.29
CA PHE A 246 8.15 12.65 3.29
C PHE A 246 8.69 12.45 4.71
N PHE A 247 9.48 11.39 4.93
CA PHE A 247 10.05 11.08 6.24
C PHE A 247 10.98 12.22 6.69
N ASN A 248 11.88 12.67 5.82
CA ASN A 248 12.75 13.82 6.08
C ASN A 248 11.95 15.06 6.51
N VAL A 249 10.81 15.35 5.87
CA VAL A 249 9.95 16.47 6.25
C VAL A 249 9.35 16.26 7.65
N ILE A 250 8.87 15.07 7.98
CA ILE A 250 8.32 14.77 9.32
C ILE A 250 9.40 14.93 10.39
N TYR A 251 10.59 14.33 10.20
CA TYR A 251 11.71 14.46 11.14
C TYR A 251 12.23 15.89 11.28
N SER A 252 12.10 16.73 10.25
CA SER A 252 12.47 18.15 10.35
C SER A 252 11.51 18.98 11.21
N ARG A 253 10.33 18.45 11.55
CA ARG A 253 9.23 19.17 12.22
C ARG A 253 8.86 18.60 13.59
N CYS A 254 9.26 17.37 13.87
CA CYS A 254 8.90 16.62 15.06
C CYS A 254 10.17 16.12 15.78
N THR A 255 10.05 15.75 17.05
CA THR A 255 11.10 14.97 17.71
C THR A 255 11.20 13.59 17.06
N ILE A 256 12.32 12.86 17.25
CA ILE A 256 12.47 11.50 16.70
C ILE A 256 11.36 10.58 17.23
N GLU A 257 11.02 10.70 18.52
CA GLU A 257 9.96 9.93 19.17
C GLU A 257 8.58 10.24 18.57
N ASP A 258 8.21 11.51 18.42
CA ASP A 258 6.93 11.90 17.83
C ASP A 258 6.84 11.50 16.35
N ALA A 259 7.92 11.68 15.60
CA ALA A 259 8.01 11.29 14.21
C ALA A 259 7.83 9.78 14.05
N TYR A 260 8.44 8.98 14.93
CA TYR A 260 8.25 7.53 14.95
C TYR A 260 6.79 7.15 15.19
N ILE A 261 6.13 7.73 16.20
CA ILE A 261 4.72 7.45 16.49
C ILE A 261 3.85 7.79 15.28
N ILE A 262 4.05 8.96 14.68
CA ILE A 262 3.30 9.38 13.49
C ILE A 262 3.53 8.43 12.31
N LEU A 263 4.79 8.08 12.02
CA LEU A 263 5.14 7.26 10.86
C LEU A 263 4.70 5.80 11.04
N SER A 264 4.79 5.25 12.24
CA SER A 264 4.32 3.88 12.56
C SER A 264 2.80 3.75 12.57
N ASP A 265 2.07 4.82 12.92
CA ASP A 265 0.61 4.89 12.78
C ASP A 265 0.16 4.92 11.30
N ILE A 266 0.99 5.49 10.42
CA ILE A 266 0.68 5.66 8.99
C ILE A 266 1.12 4.43 8.19
N PHE A 267 2.35 3.97 8.40
CA PHE A 267 3.02 2.96 7.60
C PHE A 267 3.40 1.76 8.47
N THR A 268 3.08 0.56 7.97
CA THR A 268 3.62 -0.67 8.56
C THR A 268 5.03 -0.94 8.01
N ASP A 269 5.85 -1.66 8.79
CA ASP A 269 7.19 -2.08 8.34
C ASP A 269 7.14 -2.81 7.00
N THR A 270 6.21 -3.77 6.85
CA THR A 270 5.99 -4.48 5.58
C THR A 270 5.69 -3.52 4.44
N TRP A 271 4.84 -2.52 4.67
CA TRP A 271 4.48 -1.53 3.65
C TRP A 271 5.70 -0.70 3.22
N ILE A 272 6.54 -0.27 4.17
CA ILE A 272 7.76 0.49 3.88
C ILE A 272 8.71 -0.38 3.05
N TYR A 273 8.98 -1.62 3.49
CA TYR A 273 9.86 -2.55 2.79
C TYR A 273 9.41 -2.81 1.34
N GLU A 274 8.13 -3.07 1.13
CA GLU A 274 7.54 -3.32 -0.20
C GLU A 274 7.51 -2.09 -1.11
N SER A 275 7.85 -0.90 -0.60
CA SER A 275 7.89 0.32 -1.41
C SER A 275 9.18 0.50 -2.18
N PHE A 276 10.25 -0.21 -1.80
CA PHE A 276 11.54 -0.14 -2.45
C PHE A 276 11.64 -1.15 -3.59
N SER A 277 12.13 -0.70 -4.74
CA SER A 277 12.33 -1.48 -5.95
C SER A 277 13.54 -2.42 -5.89
N SER A 278 14.51 -2.13 -5.00
CA SER A 278 15.68 -2.97 -4.78
C SER A 278 16.09 -3.02 -3.31
N GLU A 279 16.73 -4.12 -2.90
CA GLU A 279 17.29 -4.29 -1.56
C GLU A 279 18.41 -3.28 -1.28
N GLU A 280 19.20 -2.89 -2.29
CA GLU A 280 20.25 -1.89 -2.17
C GLU A 280 19.68 -0.51 -1.81
N SER A 281 18.64 -0.05 -2.52
CA SER A 281 17.97 1.21 -2.21
C SER A 281 17.41 1.22 -0.79
N PHE A 282 16.76 0.12 -0.39
CA PHE A 282 16.22 -0.04 0.96
C PHE A 282 17.32 0.00 2.02
N SER A 283 18.42 -0.74 1.81
CA SER A 283 19.56 -0.79 2.74
C SER A 283 20.19 0.58 2.94
N LYS A 284 20.39 1.34 1.86
CA LYS A 284 20.88 2.73 1.95
C LYS A 284 19.94 3.64 2.73
N PHE A 285 18.62 3.49 2.55
CA PHE A 285 17.64 4.26 3.30
C PHE A 285 17.69 3.93 4.79
N ILE A 286 17.51 2.66 5.15
CA ILE A 286 17.33 2.25 6.54
C ILE A 286 18.60 2.38 7.39
N THR A 287 19.78 2.44 6.76
CA THR A 287 21.08 2.68 7.43
C THR A 287 21.39 4.16 7.67
N THR A 288 20.62 5.09 7.09
CA THR A 288 20.85 6.53 7.25
C THR A 288 20.17 7.06 8.50
N ASP A 289 20.87 7.84 9.34
CA ASP A 289 20.25 8.45 10.52
C ASP A 289 19.07 9.37 10.15
N PRO A 290 17.96 9.36 10.92
CA PRO A 290 17.73 8.63 12.18
C PRO A 290 17.01 7.27 12.00
N TYR A 291 16.93 6.74 10.78
CA TYR A 291 16.09 5.60 10.42
C TYR A 291 16.38 4.28 11.17
N PRO A 292 17.63 3.94 11.50
CA PRO A 292 17.91 2.74 12.31
C PRO A 292 17.20 2.75 13.67
N THR A 293 17.17 3.92 14.33
CA THR A 293 16.54 4.09 15.64
C THR A 293 15.02 4.17 15.51
N ALA A 294 14.54 4.83 14.46
CA ALA A 294 13.11 4.98 14.24
C ALA A 294 12.43 3.69 13.77
N PHE A 295 13.08 2.87 12.96
CA PHE A 295 12.49 1.64 12.44
C PHE A 295 13.37 0.44 12.80
N PRO A 296 13.51 0.11 14.10
CA PRO A 296 14.48 -0.86 14.58
C PRO A 296 14.26 -2.24 13.97
N PHE A 297 13.00 -2.66 13.76
CA PHE A 297 12.70 -3.96 13.17
C PHE A 297 13.04 -4.04 11.68
N LEU A 298 12.83 -2.95 10.93
CA LEU A 298 13.27 -2.85 9.53
C LEU A 298 14.79 -2.87 9.42
N TYR A 299 15.48 -2.20 10.34
CA TYR A 299 16.93 -2.19 10.37
C TYR A 299 17.51 -3.56 10.74
N VAL A 300 16.93 -4.26 11.73
CA VAL A 300 17.29 -5.65 12.06
C VAL A 300 17.10 -6.57 10.86
N ARG A 301 15.98 -6.45 10.14
CA ARG A 301 15.72 -7.20 8.91
C ARG A 301 16.82 -6.94 7.87
N ASN A 302 17.23 -5.68 7.70
CA ASN A 302 18.27 -5.29 6.75
C ASN A 302 19.62 -5.93 7.07
N ILE A 303 20.10 -5.82 8.31
CA ILE A 303 21.41 -6.37 8.69
C ILE A 303 21.41 -7.90 8.58
N ILE A 304 20.29 -8.56 8.88
CA ILE A 304 20.20 -10.00 8.70
C ILE A 304 20.28 -10.37 7.21
N ASN A 305 19.64 -9.60 6.32
CA ASN A 305 19.84 -9.77 4.88
C ASN A 305 21.30 -9.57 4.47
N ASP A 306 21.99 -8.57 5.05
CA ASP A 306 23.42 -8.31 4.78
C ASP A 306 24.32 -9.48 5.22
N VAL A 307 24.04 -10.11 6.37
CA VAL A 307 24.73 -11.34 6.81
C VAL A 307 24.45 -12.50 5.86
N ILE A 308 23.20 -12.70 5.46
CA ILE A 308 22.81 -13.76 4.53
C ILE A 308 23.51 -13.60 3.18
N ALA A 309 23.73 -12.36 2.74
CA ALA A 309 24.47 -12.02 1.53
C ALA A 309 25.99 -12.11 1.69
N GLY A 310 26.50 -12.21 2.93
CA GLY A 310 27.93 -12.22 3.24
C GLY A 310 28.58 -10.83 3.24
N ASN A 311 27.78 -9.76 3.34
CA ASN A 311 28.25 -8.37 3.38
C ASN A 311 28.69 -7.93 4.78
N THR A 312 28.23 -8.61 5.83
CA THR A 312 28.51 -8.27 7.23
C THR A 312 28.85 -9.52 8.03
N ASP A 313 29.69 -9.36 9.07
CA ASP A 313 30.05 -10.43 9.98
C ASP A 313 28.91 -10.81 10.93
N LEU A 314 28.86 -12.09 11.30
CA LEU A 314 27.79 -12.63 12.15
C LEU A 314 27.88 -12.12 13.60
N ASP A 315 29.09 -12.03 14.17
CA ASP A 315 29.28 -11.58 15.54
C ASP A 315 29.02 -10.08 15.64
N GLU A 316 29.45 -9.32 14.63
CA GLU A 316 29.12 -7.89 14.49
C GLU A 316 27.60 -7.68 14.45
N THR A 317 26.89 -8.48 13.65
CA THR A 317 25.42 -8.39 13.53
C THR A 317 24.71 -8.68 14.85
N ILE A 318 25.13 -9.71 15.57
CA ILE A 318 24.57 -10.01 16.89
C ILE A 318 24.78 -8.81 17.84
N SER A 319 25.98 -8.23 17.84
CA SER A 319 26.28 -7.04 18.65
C SER A 319 25.41 -5.84 18.27
N ILE A 320 25.18 -5.59 16.98
CA ILE A 320 24.35 -4.47 16.52
C ILE A 320 22.89 -4.68 16.95
N ILE A 321 22.33 -5.88 16.76
CA ILE A 321 20.96 -6.18 17.17
C ILE A 321 20.80 -5.97 18.69
N GLU A 322 21.77 -6.37 19.51
CA GLU A 322 21.76 -6.13 20.96
C GLU A 322 21.79 -4.66 21.36
N GLN A 323 22.45 -3.80 20.57
CA GLN A 323 22.52 -2.37 20.84
C GLN A 323 21.22 -1.64 20.49
N ILE A 324 20.48 -2.16 19.51
CA ILE A 324 19.29 -1.51 18.96
C ILE A 324 18.01 -2.00 19.62
N VAL A 325 17.96 -3.29 19.95
CA VAL A 325 16.85 -3.87 20.68
C VAL A 325 17.05 -3.57 22.16
N GLU A 326 16.45 -2.47 22.62
CA GLU A 326 16.32 -2.22 24.06
C GLU A 326 15.68 -3.44 24.75
N PRO A 327 16.01 -3.72 26.02
CA PRO A 327 15.50 -4.90 26.74
C PRO A 327 13.97 -5.03 26.69
N ASP A 328 13.25 -3.92 26.60
CA ASP A 328 11.78 -3.89 26.53
C ASP A 328 11.24 -4.31 25.15
N LEU A 329 12.03 -4.15 24.07
CA LEU A 329 11.66 -4.50 22.70
C LEU A 329 11.91 -5.98 22.37
N ILE A 330 12.67 -6.71 23.20
CA ILE A 330 12.97 -8.13 22.97
C ILE A 330 11.72 -9.02 23.03
N HIS A 331 10.68 -8.53 23.71
CA HIS A 331 9.39 -9.18 23.81
C HIS A 331 8.44 -8.88 22.63
N ASN A 332 8.84 -7.99 21.72
CA ASN A 332 8.01 -7.60 20.58
C ASN A 332 7.99 -8.70 19.51
N VAL A 333 6.80 -9.05 19.06
CA VAL A 333 6.53 -9.99 17.97
C VAL A 333 7.21 -9.57 16.66
N GLN A 334 7.25 -8.27 16.37
CA GLN A 334 7.87 -7.71 15.16
C GLN A 334 9.36 -8.00 15.07
N LEU A 335 10.07 -8.09 16.22
CA LEU A 335 11.47 -8.50 16.24
C LEU A 335 11.65 -9.94 15.77
N THR A 336 10.77 -10.84 16.23
CA THR A 336 10.81 -12.24 15.80
C THR A 336 10.55 -12.36 14.29
N GLN A 337 9.61 -11.58 13.76
CA GLN A 337 9.34 -11.49 12.32
C GLN A 337 10.56 -10.97 11.55
N ALA A 338 11.15 -9.86 11.99
CA ALA A 338 12.35 -9.27 11.38
C ALA A 338 13.54 -10.23 11.37
N ILE A 339 13.64 -11.13 12.35
CA ILE A 339 14.70 -12.13 12.45
C ILE A 339 14.42 -13.37 11.59
N VAL A 340 13.21 -13.93 11.66
CA VAL A 340 12.87 -15.22 11.04
C VAL A 340 12.63 -15.06 9.54
N GLU A 341 11.90 -14.03 9.11
CA GLU A 341 11.50 -13.87 7.71
C GLU A 341 12.68 -13.86 6.72
N PRO A 342 13.77 -13.10 6.94
CA PRO A 342 14.94 -13.10 6.05
C PRO A 342 15.51 -14.49 5.76
N PHE A 343 15.73 -15.31 6.80
CA PHE A 343 16.32 -16.64 6.64
C PHE A 343 15.39 -17.57 5.86
N ILE A 344 14.09 -17.57 6.17
CA ILE A 344 13.14 -18.43 5.46
C ILE A 344 12.98 -17.98 4.00
N ASN A 345 12.89 -16.66 3.74
CA ASN A 345 12.82 -16.13 2.38
C ASN A 345 14.11 -16.41 1.60
N SER A 346 15.29 -16.34 2.22
CA SER A 346 16.57 -16.72 1.60
C SER A 346 16.59 -18.18 1.16
N ILE A 347 16.11 -19.10 2.00
CA ILE A 347 15.97 -20.51 1.64
C ILE A 347 15.08 -20.66 0.40
N PHE A 348 13.92 -20.00 0.38
CA PHE A 348 13.05 -20.01 -0.80
C PHE A 348 13.74 -19.44 -2.03
N ASN A 349 14.37 -18.28 -1.93
CA ASN A 349 15.04 -17.61 -3.05
C ASN A 349 16.15 -18.50 -3.64
N ARG A 350 16.96 -19.15 -2.80
CA ARG A 350 18.02 -20.07 -3.25
C ARG A 350 17.45 -21.34 -3.88
N ILE A 351 16.38 -21.91 -3.33
CA ILE A 351 15.68 -23.06 -3.91
C ILE A 351 15.09 -22.71 -5.29
N PHE A 352 14.37 -21.59 -5.39
CA PHE A 352 13.75 -21.16 -6.64
C PHE A 352 14.75 -20.66 -7.67
N ALA A 353 15.93 -20.16 -7.27
CA ALA A 353 17.01 -19.82 -8.20
C ALA A 353 17.63 -21.08 -8.84
N ASN A 354 17.56 -22.23 -8.19
CA ASN A 354 18.06 -23.48 -8.72
C ASN A 354 17.11 -24.03 -9.80
N GLU A 355 17.51 -23.91 -11.07
CA GLU A 355 16.72 -24.37 -12.24
C GLU A 355 16.32 -25.85 -12.14
N ASN A 356 17.07 -26.68 -11.41
CA ASN A 356 16.77 -28.10 -11.23
C ASN A 356 15.62 -28.39 -10.26
N ILE A 357 15.17 -27.39 -9.50
CA ILE A 357 14.15 -27.55 -8.42
C ILE A 357 12.85 -26.84 -8.78
N LYS A 358 12.85 -25.85 -9.69
CA LYS A 358 11.63 -25.13 -10.11
C LYS A 358 10.50 -26.07 -10.54
N ASP A 359 10.82 -27.22 -11.10
CA ASP A 359 9.85 -28.21 -11.59
C ASP A 359 9.61 -29.40 -10.62
N LYS A 360 10.29 -29.45 -9.46
CA LYS A 360 10.17 -30.55 -8.51
C LYS A 360 9.18 -30.22 -7.39
N SER A 361 8.24 -31.13 -7.15
CA SER A 361 7.24 -31.01 -6.08
C SER A 361 7.78 -31.24 -4.66
N THR A 362 8.97 -31.84 -4.53
CA THR A 362 9.62 -32.20 -3.27
C THR A 362 11.03 -31.63 -3.20
N VAL A 363 11.41 -31.15 -2.02
CA VAL A 363 12.78 -30.71 -1.74
C VAL A 363 13.78 -31.84 -1.94
N THR A 364 14.87 -31.57 -2.66
CA THR A 364 15.99 -32.51 -2.83
C THR A 364 17.36 -31.93 -2.50
N ASP A 365 17.43 -30.66 -2.09
CA ASP A 365 18.70 -29.92 -1.93
C ASP A 365 18.93 -29.53 -0.47
N ASP A 366 19.17 -30.56 0.36
CA ASP A 366 19.36 -30.43 1.81
C ASP A 366 20.57 -29.54 2.17
N ALA A 367 21.58 -29.46 1.31
CA ALA A 367 22.79 -28.68 1.55
C ALA A 367 22.51 -27.17 1.61
N ILE A 368 21.72 -26.63 0.67
CA ILE A 368 21.34 -25.21 0.63
C ILE A 368 20.56 -24.83 1.88
N ILE A 369 19.61 -25.68 2.27
CA ILE A 369 18.77 -25.44 3.45
C ILE A 369 19.63 -25.46 4.71
N GLN A 370 20.51 -26.45 4.82
CA GLN A 370 21.37 -26.61 5.98
C GLN A 370 22.35 -25.43 6.13
N GLU A 371 22.93 -24.92 5.03
CA GLU A 371 23.82 -23.76 5.04
C GLU A 371 23.15 -22.53 5.65
N VAL A 372 21.95 -22.17 5.18
CA VAL A 372 21.22 -21.00 5.70
C VAL A 372 20.79 -21.20 7.14
N LEU A 373 20.36 -22.42 7.52
CA LEU A 373 19.96 -22.73 8.89
C LEU A 373 21.15 -22.73 9.86
N GLU A 374 22.32 -23.18 9.44
CA GLU A 374 23.55 -23.11 10.25
C GLU A 374 24.00 -21.68 10.48
N MET A 375 23.87 -20.81 9.47
CA MET A 375 24.10 -19.37 9.61
C MET A 375 23.08 -18.71 10.55
N ALA A 376 21.81 -19.11 10.49
CA ALA A 376 20.77 -18.58 11.36
C ALA A 376 20.93 -19.01 12.83
N ASN A 377 21.57 -20.16 13.07
CA ASN A 377 21.59 -20.82 14.39
C ASN A 377 22.13 -19.94 15.53
N PRO A 378 23.25 -19.19 15.38
CA PRO A 378 23.73 -18.32 16.46
C PRO A 378 22.76 -17.17 16.79
N ILE A 379 22.16 -16.55 15.77
CA ILE A 379 21.14 -15.50 15.93
C ILE A 379 19.90 -16.07 16.61
N PHE A 380 19.39 -17.21 16.14
CA PHE A 380 18.23 -17.87 16.75
C PHE A 380 18.49 -18.30 18.20
N LYS A 381 19.69 -18.81 18.51
CA LYS A 381 20.06 -19.15 19.89
C LYS A 381 20.14 -17.92 20.80
N ARG A 382 20.43 -16.74 20.24
CA ARG A 382 20.55 -15.51 21.01
C ARG A 382 19.22 -14.81 21.23
N PHE A 383 18.39 -14.72 20.19
CA PHE A 383 17.19 -13.88 20.20
C PHE A 383 15.87 -14.64 20.16
N ILE A 384 15.86 -15.94 19.86
CA ILE A 384 14.64 -16.77 19.83
C ILE A 384 14.64 -17.79 20.96
N ALA A 385 15.68 -18.62 21.05
CA ALA A 385 15.74 -19.74 21.99
C ALA A 385 15.51 -19.38 23.47
N PRO A 386 16.00 -18.23 23.99
CA PRO A 386 15.77 -17.86 25.39
C PRO A 386 14.33 -17.45 25.71
N TYR A 387 13.51 -17.15 24.70
CA TYR A 387 12.24 -16.47 24.87
C TYR A 387 11.04 -17.27 24.37
N GLN A 388 10.15 -17.67 25.28
CA GLN A 388 9.00 -18.52 24.95
C GLN A 388 8.01 -17.86 23.98
N HIS A 389 7.81 -16.54 24.06
CA HIS A 389 6.93 -15.82 23.13
C HIS A 389 7.48 -15.89 21.70
N ALA A 390 8.80 -15.77 21.53
CA ALA A 390 9.46 -15.84 20.23
C ALA A 390 9.38 -17.25 19.61
N HIS A 391 9.34 -18.30 20.43
CA HIS A 391 9.12 -19.68 19.95
C HIS A 391 7.76 -19.81 19.26
N PHE A 392 6.72 -19.31 19.91
CA PHE A 392 5.36 -19.36 19.39
C PHE A 392 5.24 -18.52 18.12
N GLU A 393 5.76 -17.29 18.15
CA GLU A 393 5.73 -16.38 17.02
C GLU A 393 6.51 -16.92 15.82
N THR A 394 7.67 -17.57 16.03
CA THR A 394 8.43 -18.20 14.94
C THR A 394 7.60 -19.25 14.20
N LEU A 395 6.78 -20.04 14.91
CA LEU A 395 5.90 -21.02 14.30
C LEU A 395 4.77 -20.37 13.49
N GLU A 396 4.17 -19.30 14.01
CA GLU A 396 3.14 -18.53 13.29
C GLU A 396 3.69 -17.86 12.02
N VAL A 397 4.87 -17.22 12.13
CA VAL A 397 5.57 -16.59 11.00
C VAL A 397 5.90 -17.62 9.93
N MET A 398 6.48 -18.76 10.31
CA MET A 398 6.74 -19.85 9.36
C MET A 398 5.45 -20.34 8.69
N GLN A 399 4.37 -20.55 9.45
CA GLN A 399 3.09 -20.97 8.89
C GLN A 399 2.62 -19.99 7.81
N GLU A 400 2.66 -18.69 8.09
CA GLU A 400 2.18 -17.65 7.18
C GLU A 400 3.03 -17.55 5.90
N ILE A 401 4.37 -17.59 6.02
CA ILE A 401 5.28 -17.55 4.86
C ILE A 401 5.02 -18.74 3.92
N PHE A 402 4.84 -19.93 4.49
CA PHE A 402 4.58 -21.16 3.73
C PHE A 402 3.18 -21.18 3.13
N ARG A 403 2.18 -20.70 3.87
CA ARG A 403 0.82 -20.56 3.37
C ARG A 403 0.75 -19.69 2.12
N LYS A 404 1.42 -18.52 2.12
CA LYS A 404 1.48 -17.64 0.94
C LYS A 404 2.08 -18.33 -0.29
N ARG A 405 2.85 -19.39 -0.09
CA ARG A 405 3.49 -20.21 -1.14
C ARG A 405 2.81 -21.57 -1.34
N ASN A 406 1.61 -21.76 -0.79
CA ASN A 406 0.86 -23.03 -0.83
C ASN A 406 1.68 -24.25 -0.34
N PHE A 407 2.57 -24.04 0.64
CA PHE A 407 3.48 -25.07 1.17
C PHE A 407 4.38 -25.71 0.09
N PHE A 408 4.66 -24.99 -0.99
CA PHE A 408 5.58 -25.44 -2.03
C PHE A 408 7.01 -24.93 -1.79
N PRO A 409 8.06 -25.77 -1.93
CA PRO A 409 8.01 -27.20 -2.22
C PRO A 409 7.66 -28.06 -0.99
N THR A 410 7.03 -29.22 -1.25
CA THR A 410 6.56 -30.13 -0.19
C THR A 410 7.72 -30.64 0.65
N GLY A 411 7.55 -30.66 1.97
CA GLY A 411 8.52 -31.17 2.93
C GLY A 411 9.53 -30.14 3.42
N LEU A 412 9.62 -28.98 2.79
CA LEU A 412 10.51 -27.89 3.25
C LEU A 412 10.11 -27.41 4.65
N PHE A 413 8.81 -27.28 4.92
CA PHE A 413 8.33 -26.83 6.23
C PHE A 413 8.77 -27.81 7.31
N LYS A 414 8.61 -29.12 7.04
CA LYS A 414 9.07 -30.19 7.93
C LYS A 414 10.57 -30.13 8.20
N ILE A 415 11.41 -29.91 7.18
CA ILE A 415 12.87 -29.86 7.34
C ILE A 415 13.26 -28.73 8.29
N ILE A 416 12.77 -27.51 8.03
CA ILE A 416 13.07 -26.34 8.86
C ILE A 416 12.54 -26.53 10.28
N PHE A 417 11.28 -26.97 10.43
CA PHE A 417 10.67 -27.26 11.73
C PHE A 417 11.50 -28.28 12.54
N SER A 418 11.93 -29.36 11.88
CA SER A 418 12.73 -30.41 12.52
C SER A 418 14.08 -29.87 12.99
N TYR A 419 14.71 -29.01 12.21
CA TYR A 419 15.97 -28.35 12.57
C TYR A 419 15.80 -27.49 13.83
N LEU A 420 14.80 -26.61 13.86
CA LEU A 420 14.55 -25.71 14.98
C LEU A 420 14.31 -26.47 16.29
N TYR A 421 13.59 -27.60 16.23
CA TYR A 421 13.40 -28.48 17.38
C TYR A 421 14.69 -29.17 17.80
N LYS A 422 15.42 -29.81 16.87
CA LYS A 422 16.66 -30.56 17.17
C LYS A 422 17.76 -29.66 17.73
N GLN A 423 17.87 -28.43 17.25
CA GLN A 423 18.81 -27.43 17.76
C GLN A 423 18.37 -26.76 19.07
N LYS A 424 17.22 -27.17 19.63
CA LYS A 424 16.63 -26.60 20.85
C LYS A 424 16.33 -25.11 20.74
N ILE A 425 16.05 -24.62 19.53
CA ILE A 425 15.61 -23.25 19.29
C ILE A 425 14.15 -23.11 19.73
N ILE A 426 13.32 -24.11 19.41
CA ILE A 426 11.91 -24.16 19.82
C ILE A 426 11.70 -25.34 20.77
N SER A 427 11.09 -25.06 21.93
CA SER A 427 10.82 -26.10 22.93
C SER A 427 9.60 -26.97 22.57
N SER A 428 9.60 -28.23 23.01
CA SER A 428 8.44 -29.14 22.88
C SER A 428 7.17 -28.57 23.53
N SER A 429 7.31 -27.84 24.63
CA SER A 429 6.19 -27.21 25.33
C SER A 429 5.48 -26.16 24.45
N MET A 430 6.26 -25.34 23.74
CA MET A 430 5.72 -24.30 22.86
C MET A 430 5.15 -24.89 21.58
N ILE A 431 5.77 -25.94 21.01
CA ILE A 431 5.19 -26.68 19.90
C ILE A 431 3.81 -27.26 20.29
N ASN A 432 3.73 -27.90 21.46
CA ASN A 432 2.46 -28.43 21.97
C ASN A 432 1.42 -27.33 22.20
N ALA A 433 1.83 -26.17 22.71
CA ALA A 433 0.94 -25.02 22.89
C ALA A 433 0.44 -24.49 21.54
N TRP A 434 1.32 -24.32 20.56
CA TRP A 434 0.99 -23.89 19.20
C TRP A 434 0.01 -24.84 18.51
N MET A 435 0.24 -26.16 18.59
CA MET A 435 -0.67 -27.17 18.05
C MET A 435 -2.05 -27.16 18.74
N ARG A 436 -2.10 -26.96 20.07
CA ARG A 436 -3.36 -26.91 20.84
C ARG A 436 -4.14 -25.63 20.65
N ASN A 437 -3.46 -24.55 20.24
CA ASN A 437 -4.10 -23.25 20.12
C ASN A 437 -5.25 -23.35 19.09
N SER A 438 -6.46 -23.40 19.61
CA SER A 438 -7.72 -23.60 18.90
C SER A 438 -8.36 -22.26 18.51
N GLY A 439 -7.55 -21.19 18.48
CA GLY A 439 -7.88 -19.94 17.79
C GLY A 439 -8.25 -20.25 16.35
N ARG A 440 -9.56 -20.38 16.14
CA ARG A 440 -10.23 -21.02 15.01
C ARG A 440 -9.71 -20.48 13.67
N ASN A 441 -9.32 -21.38 12.78
CA ASN A 441 -9.01 -21.12 11.37
C ASN A 441 -7.85 -20.14 11.12
N SER A 442 -6.69 -20.26 11.79
CA SER A 442 -5.49 -19.60 11.26
C SER A 442 -5.17 -20.24 9.89
N PRO A 443 -5.24 -19.48 8.78
CA PRO A 443 -5.10 -20.06 7.44
C PRO A 443 -3.78 -20.83 7.32
N GLY A 444 -3.79 -22.02 6.70
CA GLY A 444 -2.58 -22.83 6.50
C GLY A 444 -2.16 -23.73 7.67
N LYS A 445 -2.80 -23.65 8.85
CA LYS A 445 -2.43 -24.49 10.02
C LYS A 445 -2.56 -25.98 9.77
N GLU A 446 -3.63 -26.40 9.09
CA GLU A 446 -3.85 -27.80 8.73
C GLU A 446 -2.74 -28.33 7.82
N SER A 447 -2.38 -27.58 6.78
CA SER A 447 -1.28 -27.93 5.87
C SER A 447 0.06 -28.03 6.60
N ALA A 448 0.34 -27.10 7.52
CA ALA A 448 1.53 -27.16 8.37
C ALA A 448 1.55 -28.42 9.25
N LEU A 449 0.43 -28.76 9.90
CA LEU A 449 0.28 -29.95 10.73
C LEU A 449 0.41 -31.24 9.92
N LEU A 450 -0.09 -31.27 8.69
CA LEU A 450 0.06 -32.41 7.77
C LEU A 450 1.52 -32.65 7.39
N GLU A 451 2.29 -31.58 7.11
CA GLU A 451 3.73 -31.68 6.81
C GLU A 451 4.55 -32.26 7.97
N ILE A 452 4.24 -31.84 9.21
CA ILE A 452 5.02 -32.23 10.40
C ILE A 452 4.46 -33.45 11.14
N GLY A 453 3.26 -33.93 10.79
CA GLY A 453 2.50 -34.89 11.58
C GLY A 453 3.28 -36.15 11.95
N THR A 454 3.99 -36.76 11.00
CA THR A 454 4.83 -37.94 11.28
C THR A 454 5.96 -37.62 12.25
N PHE A 455 6.61 -36.46 12.10
CA PHE A 455 7.72 -36.06 12.96
C PHE A 455 7.26 -35.77 14.38
N VAL A 456 6.14 -35.06 14.53
CA VAL A 456 5.55 -34.75 15.84
C VAL A 456 5.19 -36.03 16.61
N LEU A 457 4.66 -37.04 15.92
CA LEU A 457 4.28 -38.33 16.51
C LEU A 457 5.49 -39.17 16.94
N THR A 458 6.64 -39.01 16.29
CA THR A 458 7.84 -39.83 16.56
C THR A 458 8.84 -39.15 17.50
N GLU A 459 9.02 -37.83 17.39
CA GLU A 459 10.17 -37.11 17.99
C GLU A 459 9.80 -36.17 19.15
N ILE A 460 8.51 -35.85 19.33
CA ILE A 460 8.07 -34.87 20.34
C ILE A 460 7.34 -35.57 21.49
N PRO A 461 7.95 -35.62 22.70
CA PRO A 461 7.35 -36.26 23.87
C PRO A 461 6.01 -35.60 24.24
N ASN A 462 5.00 -36.42 24.56
CA ASN A 462 3.66 -35.98 24.97
C ASN A 462 2.91 -35.12 23.93
N SER A 463 3.30 -35.18 22.64
CA SER A 463 2.51 -34.64 21.55
C SER A 463 1.15 -35.34 21.51
N ILE A 464 0.09 -34.56 21.39
CA ILE A 464 -1.26 -34.96 21.80
C ILE A 464 -1.75 -36.08 20.88
N ARG A 465 -2.03 -37.25 21.46
CA ARG A 465 -2.75 -38.38 20.81
C ARG A 465 -4.17 -38.04 20.32
N GLY A 466 -4.57 -36.77 20.28
CA GLY A 466 -5.94 -36.32 20.06
C GLY A 466 -6.15 -35.17 19.07
N VAL A 467 -5.11 -34.52 18.51
CA VAL A 467 -5.32 -33.41 17.54
C VAL A 467 -5.25 -33.88 16.08
N ILE A 468 -4.50 -34.93 15.78
CA ILE A 468 -4.34 -35.45 14.40
C ILE A 468 -5.45 -36.45 14.02
N LEU A 469 -6.16 -37.01 15.01
CA LEU A 469 -7.21 -38.02 14.78
C LEU A 469 -8.64 -37.43 14.68
N ASP A 470 -8.90 -36.24 15.19
CA ASP A 470 -10.21 -35.57 15.04
C ASP A 470 -10.45 -34.95 13.65
N HIS A 471 -9.44 -34.91 12.78
CA HIS A 471 -9.54 -34.30 11.43
C HIS A 471 -9.45 -35.31 10.28
N ARG A 472 -9.49 -36.62 10.56
CA ARG A 472 -9.61 -37.66 9.53
C ARG A 472 -11.02 -38.25 9.40
N ASP A 473 -11.94 -37.87 10.29
CA ASP A 473 -13.31 -38.38 10.34
C ASP A 473 -14.39 -37.28 10.10
N GLU A 474 -14.05 -36.20 9.37
CA GLU A 474 -15.04 -35.28 8.78
C GLU A 474 -14.93 -35.20 7.25
#